data_AF-A0A1J5PW48-F1
#
_entry.id   AF-A0A1J5PW48-F1
#
_cell.length_a   1.000
_cell.length_b   1.000
_cell.length_c   1.000
_cell.angle_alpha   90.00
_cell.angle_beta   90.00
_cell.angle_gamma   90.00
#
_symmetry.space_group_name_H-M   'P 1'
#
loop_
_entity.id
_entity.type
_entity.pdbx_description
1 polymer ?
#
loop_
_entity_poly.entity_id
_entity_poly.type
_entity_poly.pdbx_seq_one_letter_code
_entity_poly.pdbx_strand_id
1 'polypeptide(L)'
;MQYDLGNIFFLRALIINGRDMTVKNTAAFLFTQAKNAYIQSLKLDNSFWDARHNLDRILMILPDDPSPGVGNSDSPGLIMGNIPVGLP
;
A
#
# COMPACT_ATOMS: atom_id res chain seq x y z
N MET A 1 -5.64 9.18 -13.51
CA MET A 1 -4.35 8.48 -13.32
C MET A 1 -4.21 7.92 -11.91
N GLN A 2 -4.09 8.72 -10.83
CA GLN A 2 -3.93 8.15 -9.48
C GLN A 2 -5.16 7.40 -8.96
N TYR A 3 -6.37 7.84 -9.32
CA TYR A 3 -7.59 7.10 -9.04
C TYR A 3 -7.59 5.70 -9.69
N ASP A 4 -7.27 5.63 -10.98
CA ASP A 4 -7.23 4.37 -11.74
C ASP A 4 -6.17 3.41 -11.18
N LEU A 5 -5.02 3.95 -10.79
CA LEU A 5 -3.95 3.19 -10.14
C LEU A 5 -4.41 2.64 -8.78
N GLY A 6 -5.13 3.44 -7.99
CA GLY A 6 -5.76 3.01 -6.74
C GLY A 6 -6.74 1.85 -6.96
N ASN A 7 -7.60 1.95 -7.97
CA ASN A 7 -8.54 0.88 -8.32
C ASN A 7 -7.83 -0.42 -8.71
N ILE A 8 -6.76 -0.35 -9.52
CA ILE A 8 -5.98 -1.52 -9.94
C ILE A 8 -5.37 -2.24 -8.73
N PHE A 9 -4.70 -1.51 -7.84
CA PHE A 9 -4.08 -2.10 -6.66
C PHE A 9 -5.13 -2.66 -5.70
N PHE A 10 -6.23 -1.93 -5.49
CA PHE A 10 -7.29 -2.35 -4.58
C PHE A 10 -7.96 -3.65 -5.04
N LEU A 11 -8.32 -3.75 -6.33
CA LEU A 11 -8.91 -4.97 -6.88
C LEU A 11 -7.95 -6.16 -6.81
N ARG A 12 -6.66 -5.95 -7.12
CA ARG A 12 -5.65 -7.02 -6.99
C ARG A 12 -5.48 -7.48 -5.54
N ALA A 13 -5.47 -6.56 -4.59
CA ALA A 13 -5.39 -6.88 -3.17
C ALA A 13 -6.59 -7.73 -2.72
N LEU A 14 -7.81 -7.34 -3.10
CA LEU A 14 -9.04 -8.08 -2.79
C LEU A 14 -9.02 -9.51 -3.36
N ILE A 15 -8.56 -9.67 -4.61
CA ILE A 15 -8.46 -10.98 -5.28
C ILE A 15 -7.50 -11.93 -4.54
N ILE A 16 -6.41 -11.40 -3.99
CA ILE A 16 -5.34 -12.18 -3.38
C ILE A 16 -5.63 -12.46 -1.89
N ASN A 17 -6.20 -11.49 -1.16
CA ASN A 17 -6.46 -11.58 0.29
C ASN A 17 -7.45 -12.70 0.68
N GLY A 18 -8.27 -13.20 -0.25
CA GLY A 18 -9.25 -14.26 0.01
C GLY A 18 -8.86 -15.67 -0.44
N ARG A 19 -7.66 -15.85 -1.03
CA ARG A 19 -7.30 -17.13 -1.68
C ARG A 19 -6.32 -17.99 -0.89
N ASP A 20 -5.38 -17.39 -0.19
CA ASP A 20 -4.35 -18.13 0.55
C ASP A 20 -3.81 -17.26 1.71
N MET A 21 -3.52 -17.86 2.87
CA MET A 21 -2.90 -17.16 3.99
C MET A 21 -1.41 -16.85 3.74
N THR A 22 -0.77 -17.54 2.78
CA THR A 22 0.65 -17.33 2.42
C THR A 22 0.90 -15.99 1.71
N VAL A 23 -0.14 -15.39 1.12
CA VAL A 23 -0.06 -14.15 0.34
C VAL A 23 -0.44 -12.90 1.13
N LYS A 24 -0.61 -13.03 2.46
CA LYS A 24 -0.98 -11.93 3.36
C LYS A 24 -0.08 -10.71 3.21
N ASN A 25 1.24 -10.91 3.10
CA ASN A 25 2.21 -9.82 2.94
C ASN A 25 2.04 -9.11 1.58
N THR A 26 1.79 -9.86 0.51
CA THR A 26 1.53 -9.31 -0.83
C THR A 26 0.22 -8.52 -0.86
N ALA A 27 -0.83 -9.04 -0.23
CA ALA A 27 -2.11 -8.33 -0.11
C ALA A 27 -1.93 -7.01 0.66
N ALA A 28 -1.22 -7.03 1.80
CA ALA A 28 -0.94 -5.83 2.59
C ALA A 28 -0.12 -4.78 1.81
N PHE A 29 0.87 -5.23 1.04
CA PHE A 29 1.63 -4.35 0.14
C PHE A 29 0.71 -3.67 -0.88
N LEU A 30 -0.16 -4.44 -1.55
CA LEU A 30 -1.08 -3.89 -2.55
C LEU A 30 -2.11 -2.93 -1.93
N PHE A 31 -2.64 -3.23 -0.75
CA PHE A 31 -3.52 -2.31 -0.01
C PHE A 31 -2.79 -1.00 0.34
N THR A 32 -1.51 -1.07 0.72
CA THR A 32 -0.68 0.12 0.97
C THR A 32 -0.50 0.96 -0.30
N GLN A 33 -0.21 0.34 -1.45
CA GLN A 33 -0.11 1.05 -2.73
C GLN A 33 -1.44 1.71 -3.13
N ALA A 34 -2.56 1.00 -2.93
CA ALA A 34 -3.89 1.55 -3.18
C ALA A 34 -4.20 2.75 -2.28
N LYS A 35 -3.88 2.66 -0.97
CA LYS A 35 -4.03 3.78 -0.02
C LYS A 35 -3.29 5.02 -0.49
N ASN A 36 -2.01 4.87 -0.86
CA ASN A 36 -1.19 6.00 -1.30
C ASN A 36 -1.74 6.64 -2.58
N ALA A 37 -2.17 5.82 -3.55
CA ALA A 37 -2.78 6.30 -4.78
C ALA A 37 -4.10 7.06 -4.54
N TYR A 38 -4.98 6.55 -3.66
CA TYR A 38 -6.22 7.26 -3.33
C TYR A 38 -5.96 8.57 -2.59
N ILE A 39 -5.03 8.60 -1.63
CA ILE A 39 -4.63 9.85 -0.94
C ILE A 39 -4.14 10.88 -1.97
N GLN A 40 -3.30 10.47 -2.91
CA GLN A 40 -2.82 11.37 -3.97
C GLN A 40 -3.95 11.84 -4.88
N SER A 41 -4.89 10.95 -5.24
CA SER A 41 -6.06 11.33 -6.05
C SER A 41 -6.92 12.38 -5.36
N LEU A 42 -7.15 12.26 -4.05
CA LEU A 42 -7.95 13.21 -3.25
C LEU A 42 -7.24 14.53 -2.98
N LYS A 43 -5.90 14.52 -2.91
CA LYS A 43 -5.09 15.74 -2.88
C LYS A 43 -5.20 16.54 -4.19
N LEU A 44 -5.32 15.85 -5.32
CA LEU A 44 -5.46 16.47 -6.64
C LEU A 44 -6.90 16.95 -6.89
N ASP A 45 -7.88 16.11 -6.59
CA ASP A 45 -9.30 16.43 -6.71
C ASP A 45 -10.10 15.72 -5.62
N ASN A 46 -10.63 16.52 -4.70
CA ASN A 46 -11.44 16.04 -3.60
C ASN A 46 -12.92 15.80 -4.00
N SER A 47 -13.27 15.83 -5.29
CA SER A 47 -14.61 15.47 -5.77
C SER A 47 -14.80 13.96 -5.94
N PHE A 48 -13.72 13.17 -5.98
CA PHE A 48 -13.75 11.72 -6.15
C PHE A 48 -14.29 10.98 -4.91
N TRP A 49 -15.62 10.90 -4.80
CA TRP A 49 -16.31 10.19 -3.72
C TRP A 49 -15.94 8.71 -3.63
N ASP A 50 -15.76 8.04 -4.77
CA ASP A 50 -15.35 6.63 -4.80
C ASP A 50 -13.95 6.44 -4.21
N ALA A 51 -13.03 7.40 -4.44
CA ALA A 51 -11.69 7.35 -3.88
C ALA A 51 -11.71 7.48 -2.35
N ARG A 52 -12.58 8.35 -1.80
CA ARG A 52 -12.81 8.43 -0.35
C ARG A 52 -13.37 7.13 0.20
N HIS A 53 -14.44 6.62 -0.43
CA HIS A 53 -15.07 5.38 0.00
C HIS A 53 -14.09 4.20 0.00
N ASN A 54 -13.31 4.05 -1.07
CA ASN A 54 -12.32 2.98 -1.17
C ASN A 54 -11.16 3.17 -0.18
N LEU A 55 -10.74 4.40 0.08
CA LEU A 55 -9.74 4.70 1.11
C LEU A 55 -10.23 4.28 2.50
N ASP A 56 -11.46 4.61 2.87
CA ASP A 56 -12.06 4.20 4.15
C ASP A 56 -12.07 2.67 4.29
N ARG A 57 -12.43 1.96 3.22
CA ARG A 57 -12.41 0.48 3.20
C ARG A 57 -11.01 -0.07 3.40
N ILE A 58 -10.00 0.54 2.79
CA ILE A 58 -8.60 0.12 2.96
C ILE A 58 -8.13 0.35 4.40
N LEU A 59 -8.50 1.46 5.01
CA LEU A 59 -8.15 1.76 6.40
C LEU A 59 -8.77 0.78 7.40
N MET A 60 -9.91 0.17 7.06
CA MET A 60 -10.50 -0.92 7.87
C MET A 60 -9.81 -2.28 7.68
N ILE A 61 -9.07 -2.46 6.57
CA ILE A 61 -8.42 -3.74 6.23
C ILE A 61 -6.96 -3.75 6.68
N LEU A 62 -6.26 -2.63 6.52
CA LEU A 62 -4.86 -2.53 6.94
C LEU A 62 -4.80 -2.46 8.48
N PRO A 63 -3.95 -3.27 9.12
CA PRO A 63 -3.66 -3.09 10.54
C PRO A 63 -3.01 -1.72 10.78
N ASP A 64 -3.23 -1.14 11.96
CA ASP A 64 -2.65 0.16 12.36
C ASP A 64 -1.10 0.16 12.34
N ASP A 65 -0.48 -1.03 12.38
CA ASP A 65 0.96 -1.19 12.46
C ASP A 65 1.58 -1.31 11.04
N PRO A 66 2.43 -0.38 10.61
CA PRO A 66 3.14 -0.51 9.34
C PRO A 66 4.00 -1.77 9.40
N SER A 67 3.75 -2.72 8.50
CA SER A 67 4.65 -3.86 8.34
C SER A 67 6.10 -3.33 8.24
N PRO A 68 7.03 -3.78 9.10
CA PRO A 68 8.39 -3.25 9.11
C PRO A 68 9.00 -3.32 7.70
N GLY A 69 9.42 -2.18 7.16
CA GLY A 69 10.10 -2.11 5.85
C GLY A 69 9.29 -1.55 4.68
N VAL A 70 7.98 -1.27 4.81
CA VAL A 70 7.22 -0.51 3.79
C VAL A 70 7.25 0.99 4.11
N GLY A 71 8.39 1.62 3.87
CA GLY A 71 8.50 3.08 3.85
C GLY A 71 7.82 3.66 2.61
N ASN A 72 7.17 4.81 2.76
CA ASN A 72 6.74 5.63 1.62
C ASN A 72 8.00 6.12 0.88
N SER A 73 8.48 5.32 -0.08
CA SER A 73 9.66 5.64 -0.89
C SER A 73 9.25 6.63 -1.98
N ASP A 74 9.10 7.89 -1.58
CA ASP A 74 9.26 9.07 -2.45
C ASP A 74 10.76 9.50 -2.50
N SER A 75 11.67 8.58 -2.20
CA SER A 75 13.12 8.75 -2.33
C SER A 75 13.69 7.59 -3.15
N PRO A 76 14.09 7.81 -4.42
CA PRO A 76 14.79 6.81 -5.20
C PRO A 76 16.24 6.76 -4.69
N GLY A 77 16.49 5.91 -3.70
CA GLY A 77 17.84 5.68 -3.20
C GLY A 77 17.85 5.06 -1.82
N LEU A 78 18.50 3.90 -1.72
CA LEU A 78 18.90 3.20 -0.50
C LEU A 78 17.82 2.37 0.20
N ILE A 79 17.39 1.29 -0.47
CA ILE A 79 17.01 0.06 0.23
C ILE A 79 17.99 -1.03 -0.20
N MET A 80 19.17 -1.09 0.44
CA MET A 80 19.96 -2.31 0.41
C MET A 80 20.90 -2.42 1.62
N GLY A 81 20.59 -3.38 2.48
CA GLY A 81 21.59 -4.21 3.11
C GLY A 81 21.98 -3.84 4.53
N ASN A 82 21.44 -4.59 5.49
CA ASN A 82 22.12 -4.94 6.72
C ASN A 82 23.54 -5.45 6.39
N ILE A 83 24.56 -4.59 6.42
CA ILE A 83 25.95 -5.07 6.55
C ILE A 83 26.13 -5.44 8.03
N PRO A 84 26.32 -6.71 8.38
CA PRO A 84 26.64 -7.08 9.75
C PRO A 84 28.05 -6.56 10.06
N VAL A 85 28.16 -5.61 10.99
CA VAL A 85 29.45 -5.27 11.60
C VAL A 85 29.76 -6.32 12.67
N GLY A 86 30.30 -7.45 12.24
CA GLY A 86 30.87 -8.48 13.09
C GLY A 86 32.39 -8.57 12.88
N LEU A 87 33.13 -8.26 13.95
CA LEU A 87 34.58 -8.29 14.13
C LEU A 87 35.27 -9.59 13.65
N PRO A 88 36.57 -9.52 13.33
CA PRO A 88 37.57 -10.22 14.14
C PRO A 88 38.38 -9.28 15.06
#